data_AF-A0A9P7JBD1-F1
#
_entry.id   AF-A0A9P7JBD1-F1
#
_cell.length_a   1.000
_cell.length_b   1.000
_cell.length_c   1.000
_cell.angle_alpha   90.00
_cell.angle_beta   90.00
_cell.angle_gamma   90.00
#
_symmetry.space_group_name_H-M   'P 1'
#
loop_
_entity.id
_entity.type
_entity.pdbx_description
1 polymer ?
#
loop_
_entity_poly.entity_id
_entity_poly.type
_entity_poly.pdbx_seq_one_letter_code
_entity_poly.pdbx_strand_id
1 'polypeptide(L)'
;MERDKQSDVLDSLLQKQNEILDVLKRSELEKADKDVRSQFWETYEVVAGEVDSEFLERYNGDIDIIPTFAGLFSAVTTSFIIASQPNAEDTTNALLTQLILLAANGTSAPQSITLPQPAGYSSSDVWAQSLAYASLLLSLFAAFGAILGKQWLGYYKSNRYGHGSMEERGRRRQQKMEALRTWYFDAVVQSFPALLQLSLFLFGTSLAINMWSQQQTIARVIICITLLGVTLYGFTVFAVPHVLGLSLSNACVCRHQAYLATHRNSRSTVLRSMPFAICSAIHWVRRDARKVASYRTR
;
A
#
# COMPACT_ATOMS: atom_id res chain seq x y z
N MET A 1 -13.78 87.74 7.60
CA MET A 1 -12.64 87.35 8.43
C MET A 1 -13.04 86.51 9.64
N GLU A 2 -13.77 87.02 10.64
CA GLU A 2 -14.22 86.21 11.81
C GLU A 2 -15.17 85.06 11.41
N ARG A 3 -16.07 85.32 10.44
CA ARG A 3 -17.09 84.36 9.97
C ARG A 3 -16.49 83.23 9.11
N ASP A 4 -15.42 83.53 8.37
CA ASP A 4 -14.71 82.55 7.54
C ASP A 4 -13.95 81.56 8.42
N LYS A 5 -13.30 82.05 9.48
CA LYS A 5 -12.58 81.23 10.46
C LYS A 5 -13.50 80.25 11.20
N GLN A 6 -14.76 80.63 11.46
CA GLN A 6 -15.77 79.77 12.07
C GLN A 6 -16.23 78.65 11.11
N SER A 7 -16.35 78.95 9.81
CA SER A 7 -16.71 77.97 8.77
C SER A 7 -15.60 76.92 8.62
N ASP A 8 -14.34 77.37 8.54
CA ASP A 8 -13.18 76.48 8.41
C ASP A 8 -13.08 75.51 9.61
N VAL A 9 -13.40 75.98 10.82
CA VAL A 9 -13.41 75.13 12.02
C VAL A 9 -14.53 74.09 11.95
N LEU A 10 -15.74 74.45 11.52
CA LEU A 10 -16.87 73.52 11.35
C LEU A 10 -16.57 72.44 10.30
N ASP A 11 -15.99 72.82 9.16
CA ASP A 11 -15.60 71.88 8.11
C ASP A 11 -14.51 70.90 8.60
N SER A 12 -13.54 71.40 9.38
CA SER A 12 -12.50 70.55 9.98
C SER A 12 -13.06 69.55 10.99
N LEU A 13 -14.10 69.91 11.74
CA LEU A 13 -14.76 69.03 12.71
C LEU A 13 -15.61 67.96 12.02
N LEU A 14 -16.34 68.34 10.96
CA LEU A 14 -17.09 67.39 10.13
C LEU A 14 -16.15 66.38 9.45
N GLN A 15 -15.01 66.86 8.95
CA GLN A 15 -13.99 65.99 8.37
C GLN A 15 -13.44 64.97 9.38
N LYS A 16 -13.12 65.41 10.61
CA LYS A 16 -12.67 64.50 11.67
C LYS A 16 -13.74 63.49 12.09
N GLN A 17 -15.02 63.88 12.16
CA GLN A 17 -16.10 62.95 12.48
C GLN A 17 -16.24 61.85 11.42
N ASN A 18 -16.18 62.21 10.13
CA ASN A 18 -16.27 61.23 9.05
C ASN A 18 -15.09 60.25 9.08
N GLU A 19 -13.89 60.75 9.36
CA GLU A 19 -12.70 59.90 9.50
C GLU A 19 -12.83 58.87 10.64
N ILE A 20 -13.32 59.31 11.81
CA ILE A 20 -13.57 58.43 12.96
C ILE A 20 -14.63 57.37 12.62
N LEU A 21 -15.72 57.78 11.96
CA LEU A 21 -16.79 56.87 11.55
C LEU A 21 -16.27 55.80 10.59
N ASP A 22 -15.39 56.17 9.65
CA ASP A 22 -14.79 55.24 8.70
C ASP A 22 -13.81 54.27 9.37
N VAL A 23 -13.04 54.73 10.36
CA VAL A 23 -12.16 53.86 11.14
C VAL A 23 -12.97 52.83 11.95
N LEU A 24 -14.05 53.27 12.63
CA LEU A 24 -14.92 52.38 13.39
C LEU A 24 -15.62 51.35 12.50
N LYS A 25 -16.11 51.78 11.32
CA LYS A 25 -16.68 50.86 10.33
C LYS A 25 -15.65 49.84 9.86
N ARG A 26 -14.41 50.26 9.56
CA ARG A 26 -13.35 49.32 9.16
C ARG A 26 -13.00 48.32 10.25
N SER A 27 -12.93 48.74 11.52
CA SER A 27 -12.64 47.82 12.63
C SER A 27 -13.75 46.80 12.87
N GLU A 28 -15.02 47.22 12.75
CA GLU A 28 -16.16 46.30 12.87
C GLU A 28 -16.19 45.30 11.71
N LEU A 29 -15.91 45.75 10.47
CA LEU A 29 -15.79 44.86 9.31
C LEU A 29 -14.62 43.88 9.46
N GLU A 30 -13.46 44.32 9.94
CA GLU A 30 -12.30 43.44 10.17
C GLU A 30 -12.60 42.41 11.27
N LYS A 31 -13.27 42.82 12.34
CA LYS A 31 -13.69 41.92 13.42
C LYS A 31 -14.69 40.89 12.93
N ALA A 32 -15.67 41.31 12.12
CA ALA A 32 -16.63 40.41 11.49
C ALA A 32 -15.96 39.41 10.53
N ASP A 33 -15.00 39.85 9.70
CA ASP A 33 -14.23 38.94 8.82
C ASP A 33 -13.46 37.89 9.63
N LYS A 34 -12.80 38.32 10.71
CA LYS A 34 -12.06 37.43 11.60
C LYS A 34 -12.97 36.39 12.26
N ASP A 35 -14.14 36.81 12.74
CA ASP A 35 -15.11 35.94 13.41
C ASP A 35 -15.70 34.89 12.44
N VAL A 36 -16.12 35.33 11.25
CA VAL A 36 -16.60 34.45 10.18
C VAL A 36 -15.51 33.46 9.76
N ARG A 37 -14.26 33.92 9.65
CA ARG A 37 -13.12 33.07 9.30
C ARG A 37 -12.82 32.04 10.39
N SER A 38 -12.82 32.42 11.66
CA SER A 38 -12.63 31.45 12.76
C SER A 38 -13.74 30.41 12.79
N GLN A 39 -14.99 30.83 12.61
CA GLN A 39 -16.15 29.93 12.59
C GLN A 39 -16.05 28.94 11.41
N PHE A 40 -15.61 29.40 10.24
CA PHE A 40 -15.35 28.54 9.09
C PHE A 40 -14.30 27.47 9.41
N TRP A 41 -13.15 27.87 9.98
CA TRP A 41 -12.07 26.92 10.28
C TRP A 41 -12.41 25.94 11.41
N GLU A 42 -13.20 26.37 12.39
CA GLU A 42 -13.73 25.50 13.44
C GLU A 42 -14.66 24.44 12.83
N THR A 43 -15.61 24.88 12.00
CA THR A 43 -16.52 23.97 11.28
C THR A 43 -15.74 23.01 10.37
N TYR A 44 -14.73 23.52 9.66
CA TYR A 44 -13.85 22.73 8.81
C TYR A 44 -13.09 21.67 9.60
N GLU A 45 -12.57 22.00 10.78
CA GLU A 45 -11.83 21.05 11.63
C GLU A 45 -12.70 19.88 12.09
N VAL A 46 -13.97 20.15 12.41
CA VAL A 46 -14.96 19.11 12.78
C VAL A 46 -15.24 18.19 11.58
N VAL A 47 -15.66 18.76 10.44
CA VAL A 47 -16.03 17.97 9.25
C VAL A 47 -14.83 17.19 8.71
N ALA A 48 -13.69 17.86 8.56
CA ALA A 48 -12.48 17.21 8.16
C ALA A 48 -12.11 16.13 9.19
N GLY A 49 -12.42 16.37 10.46
CA GLY A 49 -12.14 15.42 11.52
C GLY A 49 -12.79 14.05 11.34
N GLU A 50 -14.07 14.06 11.00
CA GLU A 50 -14.88 12.87 10.72
C GLU A 50 -14.37 12.10 9.50
N VAL A 51 -14.09 12.81 8.41
CA VAL A 51 -13.57 12.22 7.16
C VAL A 51 -12.22 11.51 7.38
N ASP A 52 -11.34 12.12 8.16
CA ASP A 52 -10.04 11.51 8.50
C ASP A 52 -10.20 10.29 9.40
N SER A 53 -11.12 10.32 10.37
CA SER A 53 -11.34 9.16 11.24
C SER A 53 -11.87 7.98 10.46
N GLU A 54 -12.85 8.19 9.58
CA GLU A 54 -13.41 7.14 8.73
C GLU A 54 -12.34 6.56 7.80
N PHE A 55 -11.54 7.43 7.19
CA PHE A 55 -10.40 7.03 6.38
C PHE A 55 -9.42 6.15 7.20
N LEU A 56 -8.94 6.66 8.34
CA LEU A 56 -7.97 5.96 9.17
C LEU A 56 -8.50 4.62 9.68
N GLU A 57 -9.76 4.55 10.11
CA GLU A 57 -10.38 3.33 10.62
C GLU A 57 -10.45 2.25 9.54
N ARG A 58 -10.91 2.62 8.34
CA ARG A 58 -10.98 1.71 7.19
C ARG A 58 -9.62 1.12 6.84
N TYR A 59 -8.63 1.97 6.58
CA TYR A 59 -7.30 1.49 6.17
C TYR A 59 -6.57 0.77 7.29
N ASN A 60 -6.76 1.16 8.56
CA ASN A 60 -6.11 0.46 9.67
C ASN A 60 -6.66 -0.97 9.83
N GLY A 61 -7.97 -1.18 9.63
CA GLY A 61 -8.56 -2.52 9.60
C GLY A 61 -7.99 -3.39 8.46
N ASP A 62 -7.94 -2.84 7.25
CA ASP A 62 -7.45 -3.56 6.06
C ASP A 62 -5.95 -3.86 6.13
N ILE A 63 -5.14 -2.97 6.72
CA ILE A 63 -3.69 -3.14 6.83
C ILE A 63 -3.32 -4.11 7.97
N ASP A 64 -4.08 -4.15 9.06
CA ASP A 64 -3.73 -4.92 10.26
C ASP A 64 -3.81 -6.45 10.05
N ILE A 65 -4.62 -6.91 9.11
CA ILE A 65 -4.74 -8.35 8.80
C ILE A 65 -3.56 -8.88 7.98
N ILE A 66 -2.90 -8.04 7.19
CA ILE A 66 -1.89 -8.44 6.20
C ILE A 66 -0.67 -9.12 6.87
N PRO A 67 -0.04 -8.55 7.93
CA PRO A 67 1.13 -9.17 8.54
C PRO A 67 0.81 -10.50 9.23
N THR A 68 -0.37 -10.64 9.83
CA THR A 68 -0.82 -11.87 10.47
C THR A 68 -0.95 -12.99 9.44
N PHE A 69 -1.58 -12.69 8.31
CA PHE A 69 -1.70 -13.64 7.21
C PHE A 69 -0.33 -14.02 6.64
N ALA A 70 0.53 -13.03 6.42
CA ALA A 70 1.89 -13.26 5.92
C ALA A 70 2.72 -14.14 6.86
N GLY A 71 2.57 -13.99 8.18
CA GLY A 71 3.25 -14.80 9.18
C GLY A 71 2.80 -16.28 9.14
N LEU A 72 1.50 -16.53 9.07
CA LEU A 72 0.96 -17.88 8.91
C LEU A 72 1.42 -18.53 7.60
N PHE A 73 1.35 -17.78 6.50
CA PHE A 73 1.81 -18.24 5.20
C PHE A 73 3.32 -18.53 5.17
N SER A 74 4.12 -17.70 5.85
CA SER A 74 5.57 -17.91 6.00
C SER A 74 5.87 -19.22 6.74
N ALA A 75 5.13 -19.52 7.82
CA ALA A 75 5.30 -20.77 8.56
C ALA A 75 5.04 -22.00 7.66
N VAL A 76 3.88 -22.02 6.98
CA VAL A 76 3.50 -23.13 6.08
C VAL A 76 4.51 -23.29 4.93
N THR A 77 4.90 -22.18 4.30
CA THR A 77 5.84 -22.17 3.17
C THR A 77 7.24 -22.61 3.64
N THR A 78 7.70 -22.19 4.82
CA THR A 78 8.99 -22.59 5.38
C THR A 78 9.00 -24.08 5.71
N SER A 79 7.94 -24.60 6.34
CA SER A 79 7.80 -26.04 6.59
C SER A 79 7.85 -26.85 5.29
N PHE A 80 7.17 -26.37 4.24
CA PHE A 80 7.25 -27.00 2.92
C PHE A 80 8.66 -26.95 2.33
N ILE A 81 9.34 -25.79 2.40
CA ILE A 81 10.71 -25.64 1.91
C ILE A 81 11.65 -26.63 2.60
N ILE A 82 11.54 -26.78 3.93
CA ILE A 82 12.33 -27.74 4.71
C ILE A 82 12.00 -29.17 4.29
N ALA A 83 10.71 -29.51 4.17
CA ALA A 83 10.26 -30.85 3.79
C ALA A 83 10.59 -31.22 2.34
N SER A 84 10.80 -30.22 1.46
CA SER A 84 11.16 -30.41 0.06
C SER A 84 12.66 -30.57 -0.18
N GLN A 85 13.49 -30.47 0.87
CA GLN A 85 14.91 -30.75 0.76
C GLN A 85 15.16 -32.27 0.76
N PRO A 86 16.15 -32.76 0.00
CA PRO A 86 16.49 -34.17 0.00
C PRO A 86 16.95 -34.61 1.41
N ASN A 87 16.34 -35.66 1.94
CA ASN A 87 16.71 -36.22 3.25
C ASN A 87 18.12 -36.81 3.17
N ALA A 88 19.00 -36.40 4.09
CA ALA A 88 20.32 -37.00 4.25
C ALA A 88 20.23 -38.51 4.56
N GLU A 89 19.14 -38.95 5.19
CA GLU A 89 18.87 -40.36 5.47
C GLU A 89 18.70 -41.19 4.20
N ASP A 90 18.09 -40.67 3.13
CA ASP A 90 17.96 -41.41 1.87
C ASP A 90 19.30 -41.60 1.18
N THR A 91 20.19 -40.61 1.28
CA THR A 91 21.58 -40.75 0.79
C THR A 91 22.38 -41.74 1.65
N THR A 92 22.12 -41.79 2.95
CA THR A 92 22.79 -42.70 3.90
C THR A 92 22.27 -44.12 3.75
N ASN A 93 20.96 -44.31 3.53
CA ASN A 93 20.32 -45.58 3.23
C ASN A 93 20.75 -46.11 1.87
N ALA A 94 20.86 -45.25 0.85
CA ALA A 94 21.42 -45.64 -0.46
C ALA A 94 22.89 -46.10 -0.33
N LEU A 95 23.70 -45.39 0.45
CA LEU A 95 25.08 -45.79 0.76
C LEU A 95 25.13 -47.10 1.57
N LEU A 96 24.26 -47.29 2.57
CA LEU A 96 24.15 -48.50 3.37
C LEU A 96 23.74 -49.71 2.51
N THR A 97 22.78 -49.52 1.59
CA THR A 97 22.34 -50.58 0.68
C THR A 97 23.47 -50.98 -0.28
N GLN A 98 24.25 -50.01 -0.78
CA GLN A 98 25.44 -50.28 -1.58
C GLN A 98 26.55 -50.98 -0.77
N LEU A 99 26.74 -50.60 0.50
CA LEU A 99 27.71 -51.23 1.39
C LEU A 99 27.34 -52.68 1.70
N ILE A 100 26.05 -52.97 1.93
CA ILE A 100 25.53 -54.32 2.14
C ILE A 100 25.69 -55.17 0.86
N LEU A 101 25.40 -54.62 -0.32
CA LEU A 101 25.61 -55.31 -1.60
C LEU A 101 27.10 -55.63 -1.85
N LEU A 102 28.00 -54.72 -1.49
CA LEU A 102 29.45 -54.94 -1.60
C LEU A 102 29.94 -56.00 -0.62
N ALA A 103 29.42 -56.00 0.62
CA ALA A 103 29.74 -57.00 1.63
C ALA A 103 29.18 -58.40 1.29
N ALA A 104 28.00 -58.45 0.66
CA ALA A 104 27.36 -59.70 0.26
C ALA A 104 27.98 -60.36 -0.99
N ASN A 105 28.54 -59.57 -1.92
CA ASN A 105 29.06 -60.08 -3.20
C ASN A 105 30.50 -60.62 -3.16
N GLY A 106 31.14 -60.71 -2.00
CA GLY A 106 32.42 -61.43 -1.83
C GLY A 106 33.56 -60.93 -2.73
N THR A 107 34.38 -60.03 -2.18
CA THR A 107 35.65 -59.48 -2.71
C THR A 107 36.38 -60.32 -3.78
N SER A 108 36.00 -60.18 -5.06
CA SER A 108 36.72 -60.84 -6.17
C SER A 108 36.89 -60.00 -7.43
N ALA A 109 36.62 -58.69 -7.36
CA ALA A 109 37.11 -57.73 -8.35
C ALA A 109 37.31 -56.34 -7.70
N PRO A 110 38.29 -55.53 -8.15
CA PRO A 110 38.37 -54.13 -7.74
C PRO A 110 37.21 -53.38 -8.37
N GLN A 111 36.06 -53.37 -7.68
CA GLN A 111 34.93 -52.57 -8.10
C GLN A 111 35.27 -51.11 -7.79
N SER A 112 35.36 -50.28 -8.84
CA SER A 112 35.41 -48.85 -8.69
C SER A 112 34.15 -48.40 -7.94
N ILE A 113 34.32 -48.04 -6.67
CA ILE A 113 33.27 -47.44 -5.86
C ILE A 113 32.98 -46.08 -6.49
N THR A 114 32.04 -46.06 -7.42
CA THR A 114 31.48 -44.82 -7.93
C THR A 114 30.52 -44.37 -6.84
N LEU A 115 30.96 -43.42 -6.00
CA LEU A 115 30.06 -42.73 -5.09
C LEU A 115 28.84 -42.31 -5.93
N PRO A 116 27.60 -42.61 -5.50
CA PRO A 116 26.45 -42.06 -6.17
C PRO A 116 26.65 -40.55 -6.13
N GLN A 117 26.94 -39.96 -7.29
CA GLN A 117 26.98 -38.52 -7.43
C GLN A 117 25.66 -38.02 -6.86
N PRO A 118 25.67 -37.06 -5.91
CA PRO A 118 24.42 -36.60 -5.31
C PRO A 118 23.49 -36.29 -6.47
N ALA A 119 22.37 -37.03 -6.54
CA ALA A 119 21.46 -36.96 -7.66
C ALA A 119 21.20 -35.47 -7.91
N GLY A 120 21.70 -34.95 -9.03
CA GLY A 120 21.63 -33.53 -9.30
C GLY A 120 20.17 -33.10 -9.20
N TYR A 121 19.90 -31.95 -8.58
CA TYR A 121 18.54 -31.45 -8.45
C TYR A 121 17.84 -31.52 -9.81
N SER A 122 16.72 -32.24 -9.89
CA SER A 122 15.91 -32.27 -11.11
C SER A 122 15.53 -30.82 -11.43
N SER A 123 15.49 -30.46 -12.71
CA SER A 123 15.12 -29.11 -13.11
C SER A 123 13.75 -28.71 -12.53
N SER A 124 12.81 -29.66 -12.41
CA SER A 124 11.50 -29.46 -11.74
C SER A 124 11.62 -28.99 -10.29
N ASP A 125 12.59 -29.53 -9.55
CA ASP A 125 12.72 -29.32 -8.11
C ASP A 125 13.30 -27.94 -7.84
N VAL A 126 14.24 -27.50 -8.69
CA VAL A 126 14.78 -26.14 -8.66
C VAL A 126 13.68 -25.11 -8.94
N TRP A 127 12.80 -25.37 -9.93
CA TRP A 127 11.67 -24.48 -10.22
C TRP A 127 10.67 -24.42 -9.06
N ALA A 128 10.32 -25.57 -8.46
CA ALA A 128 9.43 -25.62 -7.31
C ALA A 128 10.00 -24.84 -6.12
N GLN A 129 11.26 -25.11 -5.74
CA GLN A 129 11.91 -24.41 -4.64
C GLN A 129 12.03 -22.90 -4.92
N SER A 130 12.39 -22.50 -6.14
CA SER A 130 12.47 -21.09 -6.53
C SER A 130 11.11 -20.38 -6.40
N LEU A 131 10.03 -21.01 -6.85
CA LEU A 131 8.67 -20.48 -6.71
C LEU A 131 8.24 -20.39 -5.24
N ALA A 132 8.60 -21.37 -4.41
CA ALA A 132 8.35 -21.33 -2.97
C ALA A 132 9.06 -20.15 -2.30
N TYR A 133 10.36 -19.95 -2.55
CA TYR A 133 11.10 -18.80 -2.00
C TYR A 133 10.56 -17.46 -2.53
N ALA A 134 10.23 -17.38 -3.82
CA ALA A 134 9.63 -16.18 -4.40
C ALA A 134 8.29 -15.84 -3.74
N SER A 135 7.44 -16.84 -3.50
CA SER A 135 6.17 -16.65 -2.81
C SER A 135 6.36 -16.14 -1.37
N LEU A 136 7.32 -16.71 -0.63
CA LEU A 136 7.64 -16.30 0.73
C LEU A 136 8.14 -14.86 0.79
N LEU A 137 9.06 -14.48 -0.10
CA LEU A 137 9.58 -13.12 -0.18
C LEU A 137 8.49 -12.11 -0.53
N LEU A 138 7.63 -12.42 -1.50
CA LEU A 138 6.54 -11.53 -1.90
C LEU A 138 5.55 -11.28 -0.75
N SER A 139 5.24 -12.33 0.03
CA SER A 139 4.42 -12.21 1.23
C SER A 139 5.08 -11.33 2.30
N LEU A 140 6.38 -11.50 2.53
CA LEU A 140 7.13 -10.67 3.48
C LEU A 140 7.19 -9.20 3.03
N PHE A 141 7.36 -8.93 1.73
CA PHE A 141 7.30 -7.58 1.19
C PHE A 141 5.93 -6.93 1.41
N ALA A 142 4.85 -7.69 1.20
CA ALA A 142 3.49 -7.21 1.49
C ALA A 142 3.31 -6.88 2.99
N ALA A 143 3.78 -7.75 3.88
CA ALA A 143 3.73 -7.52 5.33
C ALA A 143 4.56 -6.31 5.76
N PHE A 144 5.77 -6.17 5.22
CA PHE A 144 6.63 -5.02 5.49
C PHE A 144 5.98 -3.72 5.01
N GLY A 145 5.40 -3.73 3.80
CA GLY A 145 4.63 -2.62 3.27
C GLY A 145 3.43 -2.24 4.15
N ALA A 146 2.68 -3.23 4.64
CA ALA A 146 1.58 -3.02 5.58
C ALA A 146 2.05 -2.37 6.89
N ILE A 147 3.16 -2.84 7.47
CA ILE A 147 3.73 -2.24 8.69
C ILE A 147 4.14 -0.79 8.45
N LEU A 148 4.79 -0.48 7.32
CA LEU A 148 5.12 0.90 6.95
C LEU A 148 3.87 1.75 6.75
N GLY A 149 2.83 1.20 6.12
CA GLY A 149 1.53 1.84 5.99
C GLY A 149 0.94 2.20 7.36
N LYS A 150 0.96 1.26 8.31
CA LYS A 150 0.49 1.49 9.67
C LYS A 150 1.28 2.56 10.41
N GLN A 151 2.61 2.54 10.29
CA GLN A 151 3.48 3.56 10.87
C GLN A 151 3.17 4.94 10.29
N TRP A 152 2.93 5.01 8.98
CA TRP A 152 2.58 6.25 8.30
C TRP A 152 1.19 6.77 8.72
N LEU A 153 0.18 5.90 8.84
CA LEU A 153 -1.14 6.24 9.39
C LEU A 153 -1.02 6.78 10.82
N GLY A 154 -0.21 6.12 11.65
CA GLY A 154 0.06 6.56 13.02
C GLY A 154 0.71 7.93 13.07
N TYR A 155 1.70 8.19 12.20
CA TYR A 155 2.31 9.50 12.06
C TYR A 155 1.32 10.56 11.57
N TYR A 156 0.47 10.22 10.61
CA TYR A 156 -0.58 11.12 10.10
C TYR A 156 -1.54 11.55 11.22
N LYS A 157 -2.00 10.58 12.04
CA LYS A 157 -2.87 10.83 13.19
C LYS A 157 -2.20 11.71 14.25
N SER A 158 -0.93 11.44 14.58
CA SER A 158 -0.18 12.22 15.58
C SER A 158 0.09 13.66 15.12
N ASN A 159 0.48 13.83 13.85
CA ASN A 159 0.82 15.13 13.26
C ASN A 159 -0.41 16.02 12.95
N ARG A 160 -1.62 15.55 13.30
CA ARG A 160 -2.87 16.32 13.22
C ARG A 160 -2.93 17.41 14.29
N TYR A 161 -2.41 17.14 15.49
CA TYR A 161 -2.46 18.06 16.64
C TYR A 161 -1.23 18.99 16.71
N GLY A 162 -0.72 19.44 15.56
CA GLY A 162 0.43 20.35 15.51
C GLY A 162 0.13 21.76 16.06
N HIS A 163 1.19 22.48 16.42
CA HIS A 163 1.14 23.88 16.85
C HIS A 163 0.93 24.83 15.65
N GLY A 164 0.10 25.86 15.81
CA GLY A 164 -0.20 26.89 14.79
C GLY A 164 -1.64 27.40 14.84
N SER A 165 -1.96 28.42 14.04
CA SER A 165 -3.34 28.93 13.88
C SER A 165 -4.24 27.88 13.21
N MET A 166 -5.53 27.85 13.56
CA MET A 166 -6.53 26.93 12.97
C MET A 166 -6.51 26.95 11.43
N GLU A 167 -6.37 28.14 10.86
CA GLU A 167 -6.27 28.35 9.41
C GLU A 167 -5.07 27.63 8.79
N GLU A 168 -3.89 27.78 9.39
CA GLU A 168 -2.66 27.18 8.88
C GLU A 168 -2.69 25.65 8.97
N ARG A 169 -3.30 25.12 10.04
CA ARG A 169 -3.48 23.68 10.24
C ARG A 169 -4.43 23.10 9.19
N GLY A 170 -5.57 23.75 8.96
CA GLY A 170 -6.54 23.34 7.96
C GLY A 170 -5.95 23.34 6.55
N ARG A 171 -5.26 24.42 6.16
CA ARG A 171 -4.60 24.52 4.85
C ARG A 171 -3.49 23.49 4.64
N ARG A 172 -2.62 23.30 5.63
CA ARG A 172 -1.52 22.33 5.55
C ARG A 172 -2.04 20.89 5.48
N ARG A 173 -3.13 20.59 6.17
CA ARG A 173 -3.80 19.30 6.06
C ARG A 173 -4.38 19.11 4.66
N GLN A 174 -5.09 20.09 4.11
CA GLN A 174 -5.69 19.97 2.78
C GLN A 174 -4.63 19.74 1.71
N GLN A 175 -3.51 20.46 1.77
CA GLN A 175 -2.37 20.24 0.87
C GLN A 175 -1.80 18.82 0.98
N LYS A 176 -1.69 18.26 2.20
CA LYS A 176 -1.26 16.87 2.39
C LYS A 176 -2.28 15.89 1.84
N MET A 177 -3.57 16.11 2.04
CA MET A 177 -4.64 15.26 1.54
C MET A 177 -4.67 15.25 0.00
N GLU A 178 -4.49 16.41 -0.61
CA GLU A 178 -4.41 16.55 -2.06
C GLU A 178 -3.14 15.91 -2.63
N ALA A 179 -2.01 16.06 -1.93
CA ALA A 179 -0.78 15.35 -2.26
C ALA A 179 -0.96 13.82 -2.15
N LEU A 180 -1.68 13.33 -1.13
CA LEU A 180 -1.95 11.89 -0.95
C LEU A 180 -2.86 11.33 -2.04
N ARG A 181 -3.89 12.09 -2.42
CA ARG A 181 -4.77 11.75 -3.54
C ARG A 181 -4.00 11.69 -4.85
N THR A 182 -3.06 12.62 -5.04
CA THR A 182 -2.16 12.65 -6.21
C THR A 182 -1.12 11.52 -6.16
N TRP A 183 -0.70 11.10 -4.97
CA TRP A 183 0.27 10.03 -4.75
C TRP A 183 -0.33 8.61 -4.82
N TYR A 184 -1.65 8.48 -5.06
CA TYR A 184 -2.34 7.19 -5.15
C TYR A 184 -2.11 6.29 -3.93
N PHE A 185 -2.14 6.84 -2.72
CA PHE A 185 -1.98 6.08 -1.47
C PHE A 185 -2.90 4.84 -1.42
N ASP A 186 -4.16 5.02 -1.84
CA ASP A 186 -5.14 3.93 -1.92
C ASP A 186 -4.66 2.78 -2.83
N ALA A 187 -4.09 3.09 -4.00
CA ALA A 187 -3.56 2.08 -4.90
C ALA A 187 -2.35 1.34 -4.29
N VAL A 188 -1.52 2.03 -3.52
CA VAL A 188 -0.38 1.40 -2.82
C VAL A 188 -0.89 0.45 -1.74
N VAL A 189 -1.86 0.86 -0.91
CA VAL A 189 -2.40 -0.01 0.14
C VAL A 189 -3.13 -1.21 -0.47
N GLN A 190 -3.92 -1.02 -1.53
CA GLN A 190 -4.58 -2.10 -2.25
C GLN A 190 -3.60 -3.07 -2.93
N SER A 191 -2.36 -2.63 -3.21
CA SER A 191 -1.35 -3.51 -3.79
C SER A 191 -0.88 -4.58 -2.80
N PHE A 192 -0.82 -4.31 -1.48
CA PHE A 192 -0.29 -5.28 -0.52
C PHE A 192 -1.14 -6.57 -0.42
N PRO A 193 -2.48 -6.51 -0.30
CA PRO A 193 -3.31 -7.71 -0.39
C PRO A 193 -3.16 -8.45 -1.73
N ALA A 194 -3.00 -7.72 -2.85
CA ALA A 194 -2.80 -8.33 -4.16
C ALA A 194 -1.47 -9.09 -4.25
N LEU A 195 -0.38 -8.53 -3.67
CA LEU A 195 0.90 -9.23 -3.54
C LEU A 195 0.77 -10.51 -2.70
N LEU A 196 0.02 -10.48 -1.60
CA LEU A 196 -0.25 -11.68 -0.80
C LEU A 196 -1.01 -12.73 -1.61
N GLN A 197 -2.07 -12.36 -2.32
CA GLN A 197 -2.82 -13.30 -3.14
C GLN A 197 -1.95 -13.91 -4.25
N LEU A 198 -1.11 -13.10 -4.90
CA LEU A 198 -0.13 -13.58 -5.86
C LEU A 198 0.85 -14.59 -5.23
N SER A 199 1.30 -14.36 -3.98
CA SER A 199 2.12 -15.34 -3.28
C SER A 199 1.42 -16.67 -3.03
N LEU A 200 0.12 -16.68 -2.69
CA LEU A 200 -0.62 -17.94 -2.55
C LEU A 200 -0.66 -18.73 -3.85
N PHE A 201 -0.89 -18.07 -4.98
CA PHE A 201 -0.96 -18.76 -6.27
C PHE A 201 0.42 -19.30 -6.70
N LEU A 202 1.49 -18.54 -6.45
CA LEU A 202 2.86 -19.02 -6.69
C LEU A 202 3.18 -20.23 -5.81
N PHE A 203 2.79 -20.21 -4.53
CA PHE A 203 3.00 -21.33 -3.62
C PHE A 203 2.17 -22.56 -4.00
N GLY A 204 0.90 -22.38 -4.39
CA GLY A 204 0.08 -23.48 -4.91
C GLY A 204 0.68 -24.13 -6.15
N THR A 205 1.29 -23.32 -7.03
CA THR A 205 2.02 -23.82 -8.21
C THR A 205 3.27 -24.58 -7.82
N SER A 206 4.06 -24.06 -6.86
CA SER A 206 5.23 -24.75 -6.30
C SER A 206 4.86 -26.11 -5.70
N LEU A 207 3.81 -26.14 -4.88
CA LEU A 207 3.29 -27.38 -4.28
C LEU A 207 2.86 -28.39 -5.34
N ALA A 208 2.15 -27.94 -6.38
CA ALA A 208 1.71 -28.81 -7.47
C ALA A 208 2.89 -29.44 -8.23
N ILE A 209 3.93 -28.65 -8.54
CA ILE A 209 5.14 -29.16 -9.22
C ILE A 209 5.85 -30.20 -8.35
N ASN A 210 6.04 -29.90 -7.06
CA ASN A 210 6.72 -30.83 -6.16
C ASN A 210 5.94 -32.14 -5.97
N MET A 211 4.63 -32.05 -5.76
CA MET A 211 3.77 -33.24 -5.59
C MET A 211 3.58 -34.03 -6.88
N TRP A 212 3.79 -33.43 -8.05
CA TRP A 212 3.66 -34.15 -9.33
C TRP A 212 4.65 -35.31 -9.45
N SER A 213 5.87 -35.12 -8.92
CA SER A 213 6.92 -36.15 -8.90
C SER A 213 6.63 -37.26 -7.90
N GLN A 214 6.04 -36.93 -6.74
CA GLN A 214 5.77 -37.91 -5.68
C GLN A 214 4.43 -38.64 -5.85
N GLN A 215 3.32 -37.91 -5.96
CA GLN A 215 1.96 -38.45 -6.02
C GLN A 215 1.04 -37.60 -6.90
N GLN A 216 0.81 -38.07 -8.13
CA GLN A 216 0.01 -37.35 -9.12
C GLN A 216 -1.43 -37.06 -8.68
N THR A 217 -2.03 -37.92 -7.85
CA THR A 217 -3.40 -37.73 -7.34
C THR A 217 -3.49 -36.45 -6.49
N ILE A 218 -2.54 -36.24 -5.59
CA ILE A 218 -2.49 -35.04 -4.73
C ILE A 218 -2.22 -33.80 -5.58
N ALA A 219 -1.30 -33.90 -6.54
CA ALA A 219 -0.98 -32.79 -7.43
C ALA A 219 -2.21 -32.30 -8.23
N ARG A 220 -3.02 -33.22 -8.77
CA ARG A 220 -4.26 -32.88 -9.49
C ARG A 220 -5.26 -32.11 -8.61
N VAL A 221 -5.40 -32.52 -7.34
CA VAL A 221 -6.28 -31.83 -6.38
C VAL A 221 -5.79 -30.41 -6.12
N ILE A 222 -4.49 -30.24 -5.86
CA ILE A 222 -3.87 -28.92 -5.63
C ILE A 222 -4.07 -28.00 -6.84
N ILE A 223 -3.86 -28.53 -8.06
CA ILE A 223 -4.06 -27.78 -9.31
C ILE A 223 -5.53 -27.34 -9.44
N CYS A 224 -6.49 -28.24 -9.19
CA CYS A 224 -7.92 -27.90 -9.29
C CYS A 224 -8.31 -26.77 -8.32
N ILE A 225 -7.86 -26.85 -7.07
CA ILE A 225 -8.15 -25.81 -6.05
C ILE A 225 -7.46 -24.49 -6.41
N THR A 226 -6.21 -24.55 -6.87
CA THR A 226 -5.45 -23.34 -7.27
C THR A 226 -6.11 -22.66 -8.46
N LEU A 227 -6.51 -23.42 -9.48
CA LEU A 227 -7.22 -22.89 -10.65
C LEU A 227 -8.58 -22.29 -10.26
N LEU A 228 -9.35 -22.96 -9.40
CA LEU A 228 -10.60 -22.40 -8.86
C LEU A 228 -10.33 -21.05 -8.19
N GLY A 229 -9.32 -20.95 -7.32
CA GLY A 229 -8.94 -19.69 -6.68
C GLY A 229 -8.57 -18.59 -7.68
N VAL A 230 -7.77 -18.90 -8.70
CA VAL A 230 -7.39 -17.95 -9.75
C VAL A 230 -8.62 -17.47 -10.54
N THR A 231 -9.53 -18.38 -10.88
CA THR A 231 -10.76 -18.02 -11.62
C THR A 231 -11.68 -17.14 -10.79
N LEU A 232 -11.85 -17.43 -9.50
CA LEU A 232 -12.64 -16.60 -8.58
C LEU A 232 -12.01 -15.23 -8.38
N TYR A 233 -10.69 -15.16 -8.21
CA TYR A 233 -9.96 -13.89 -8.10
C TYR A 233 -10.06 -13.07 -9.39
N GLY A 234 -9.89 -13.70 -10.56
CA GLY A 234 -10.09 -13.04 -11.84
C GLY A 234 -11.53 -12.54 -11.98
N PHE A 235 -12.52 -13.34 -11.58
CA PHE A 235 -13.91 -12.92 -11.59
C PHE A 235 -14.14 -11.72 -10.66
N THR A 236 -13.61 -11.69 -9.45
CA THR A 236 -13.78 -10.52 -8.58
C THR A 236 -13.08 -9.28 -9.16
N VAL A 237 -11.87 -9.40 -9.68
CA VAL A 237 -11.13 -8.26 -10.24
C VAL A 237 -11.72 -7.73 -11.54
N PHE A 238 -12.20 -8.59 -12.44
CA PHE A 238 -12.74 -8.18 -13.74
C PHE A 238 -14.25 -7.98 -13.73
N ALA A 239 -15.00 -8.88 -13.09
CA ALA A 239 -16.45 -8.82 -13.08
C ALA A 239 -16.98 -7.75 -12.12
N VAL A 240 -16.34 -7.47 -10.97
CA VAL A 240 -16.85 -6.44 -10.05
C VAL A 240 -16.80 -5.05 -10.69
N PRO A 241 -15.70 -4.59 -11.32
CA PRO A 241 -15.69 -3.32 -12.05
C PRO A 241 -16.59 -3.33 -13.29
N HIS A 242 -16.76 -4.47 -13.97
CA HIS A 242 -17.63 -4.58 -15.15
C HIS A 242 -19.12 -4.58 -14.79
N VAL A 243 -19.52 -5.27 -13.73
CA VAL A 243 -20.90 -5.35 -13.22
C VAL A 243 -21.29 -4.09 -12.47
N LEU A 244 -20.41 -3.51 -11.65
CA LEU A 244 -20.62 -2.15 -11.12
C LEU A 244 -20.54 -1.11 -12.23
N GLY A 245 -19.73 -1.31 -13.27
CA GLY A 245 -19.71 -0.49 -14.47
C GLY A 245 -21.03 -0.54 -15.25
N LEU A 246 -21.70 -1.70 -15.29
CA LEU A 246 -23.03 -1.89 -15.88
C LEU A 246 -24.16 -1.36 -14.98
N SER A 247 -24.08 -1.56 -13.67
CA SER A 247 -25.03 -1.01 -12.68
C SER A 247 -24.93 0.52 -12.62
N LEU A 248 -23.70 1.04 -12.66
CA LEU A 248 -23.43 2.45 -12.89
C LEU A 248 -23.85 2.83 -14.30
N SER A 249 -23.69 2.08 -15.39
CA SER A 249 -24.22 2.49 -16.72
C SER A 249 -25.73 2.81 -16.67
N ASN A 250 -26.53 2.00 -15.97
CA ASN A 250 -27.96 2.25 -15.80
C ASN A 250 -28.28 3.43 -14.85
N ALA A 251 -27.44 3.71 -13.85
CA ALA A 251 -27.57 4.87 -12.96
C ALA A 251 -26.85 6.16 -13.46
N CYS A 252 -25.89 6.00 -14.37
CA CYS A 252 -24.93 6.97 -14.86
C CYS A 252 -25.43 7.58 -16.16
N VAL A 253 -26.26 6.91 -16.98
CA VAL A 253 -27.00 7.64 -18.04
C VAL A 253 -27.81 8.81 -17.43
N CYS A 254 -28.39 8.63 -16.24
CA CYS A 254 -29.08 9.71 -15.52
C CYS A 254 -28.15 10.76 -14.88
N ARG A 255 -26.90 10.42 -14.53
CA ARG A 255 -25.94 11.33 -13.85
C ARG A 255 -24.90 11.96 -14.80
N HIS A 256 -24.66 11.35 -15.95
CA HIS A 256 -23.69 11.74 -16.97
C HIS A 256 -24.18 12.93 -17.81
N GLN A 257 -25.50 13.08 -17.99
CA GLN A 257 -26.09 14.31 -18.56
C GLN A 257 -25.84 15.55 -17.68
N ALA A 258 -25.66 15.40 -16.35
CA ALA A 258 -25.35 16.52 -15.46
C ALA A 258 -23.84 16.83 -15.32
N TYR A 259 -22.95 15.84 -15.53
CA TYR A 259 -21.51 15.98 -15.32
C TYR A 259 -20.72 16.34 -16.60
N LEU A 260 -21.24 15.99 -17.79
CA LEU A 260 -20.60 16.34 -19.07
C LEU A 260 -20.65 17.83 -19.44
N ALA A 261 -21.40 18.66 -18.71
CA ALA A 261 -21.37 20.11 -18.88
C ALA A 261 -20.06 20.77 -18.37
N THR A 262 -19.23 20.06 -17.59
CA THR A 262 -18.16 20.74 -16.81
C THR A 262 -16.74 20.21 -16.99
N HIS A 263 -16.49 19.07 -17.66
CA HIS A 263 -15.14 18.46 -17.59
C HIS A 263 -14.62 17.78 -18.87
N ARG A 264 -14.76 18.45 -20.02
CA ARG A 264 -14.34 17.97 -21.34
C ARG A 264 -12.83 18.05 -21.66
N ASN A 265 -11.91 18.23 -20.71
CA ASN A 265 -10.52 18.51 -21.12
C ASN A 265 -9.38 18.05 -20.20
N SER A 266 -9.31 16.77 -19.81
CA SER A 266 -8.05 16.25 -19.22
C SER A 266 -7.98 14.72 -19.17
N ARG A 267 -7.99 14.03 -20.32
CA ARG A 267 -7.92 12.55 -20.35
C ARG A 267 -6.71 11.96 -21.11
N SER A 268 -5.74 12.75 -21.53
CA SER A 268 -4.63 12.27 -22.38
C SER A 268 -3.27 12.07 -21.70
N THR A 269 -3.12 12.29 -20.38
CA THR A 269 -1.78 12.31 -19.73
C THR A 269 -1.46 11.08 -18.86
N VAL A 270 -2.32 10.05 -18.82
CA VAL A 270 -2.23 8.96 -17.81
C VAL A 270 -1.27 7.82 -18.23
N LEU A 271 -0.95 7.64 -19.51
CA LEU A 271 -0.13 6.49 -19.94
C LEU A 271 1.39 6.74 -19.95
N ARG A 272 1.87 7.96 -19.70
CA ARG A 272 3.29 8.33 -19.89
C ARG A 272 4.12 8.46 -18.60
N SER A 273 3.51 8.30 -17.41
CA SER A 273 4.15 8.61 -16.12
C SER A 273 4.54 7.39 -15.26
N MET A 274 4.20 6.15 -15.66
CA MET A 274 4.56 4.94 -14.92
C MET A 274 6.08 4.77 -14.62
N PRO A 275 7.04 5.13 -15.50
CA PRO A 275 8.47 5.00 -15.16
C PRO A 275 8.98 6.04 -14.15
N PHE A 276 8.26 7.16 -13.95
CA PHE A 276 8.64 8.18 -12.95
C PHE A 276 8.28 7.79 -11.52
N ALA A 277 7.24 6.96 -11.32
CA ALA A 277 6.77 6.55 -10.00
C ALA A 277 7.78 5.64 -9.26
N ILE A 278 8.44 4.74 -10.00
CA ILE A 278 9.47 3.84 -9.44
C ILE A 278 10.72 4.65 -9.04
N CYS A 279 11.10 5.64 -9.83
CA CYS A 279 12.25 6.51 -9.56
C CYS A 279 12.00 7.43 -8.34
N SER A 280 10.77 7.89 -8.15
CA SER A 280 10.35 8.65 -6.97
C SER A 280 10.34 7.80 -5.69
N ALA A 281 9.90 6.54 -5.77
CA ALA A 281 9.94 5.60 -4.65
C ALA A 281 11.38 5.33 -4.18
N ILE A 282 12.31 5.13 -5.11
CA ILE A 282 13.75 4.95 -4.80
C ILE A 282 14.33 6.25 -4.21
N HIS A 283 13.94 7.42 -4.73
CA HIS A 283 14.41 8.70 -4.22
C HIS A 283 13.87 9.03 -2.82
N TRP A 284 12.64 8.61 -2.50
CA TRP A 284 12.02 8.74 -1.18
C TRP A 284 12.67 7.81 -0.15
N VAL A 285 12.88 6.53 -0.47
CA VAL A 285 13.62 5.57 0.37
C VAL A 285 15.04 6.06 0.67
N ARG A 286 15.72 6.65 -0.32
CA ARG A 286 17.06 7.24 -0.15
C ARG A 286 17.06 8.55 0.65
N ARG A 287 15.93 9.24 0.75
CA ARG A 287 15.78 10.46 1.58
C ARG A 287 15.49 10.09 3.04
N ASP A 288 14.77 8.99 3.26
CA ASP A 288 14.44 8.48 4.59
C ASP A 288 15.64 7.81 5.28
N ALA A 289 16.43 7.01 4.55
CA ALA A 289 17.68 6.43 5.06
C ALA A 289 18.70 7.50 5.51
N ARG A 290 18.74 8.67 4.85
CA ARG A 290 19.59 9.80 5.23
C ARG A 290 19.11 10.52 6.49
N LYS A 291 17.80 10.57 6.73
CA LYS A 291 17.24 11.16 7.96
C LYS A 291 17.48 10.25 9.15
N VAL A 292 17.30 8.93 9.00
CA VAL A 292 17.58 7.94 10.05
C VAL A 292 19.08 7.91 10.42
N ALA A 293 19.99 8.05 9.45
CA ALA A 293 21.42 8.16 9.72
C ALA A 293 21.80 9.44 10.49
N SER A 294 21.10 10.55 10.25
CA SER A 294 21.35 11.84 10.93
C SER A 294 20.89 11.88 12.38
N TYR A 295 20.02 10.97 12.81
CA TYR A 295 19.58 10.85 14.21
C TYR A 295 20.45 9.92 15.05
N ARG A 296 21.37 9.14 14.45
CA ARG A 296 22.27 8.21 15.16
C ARG A 296 23.66 8.80 15.46
N THR A 297 23.99 9.97 14.93
CA THR A 297 25.29 10.67 15.14
C THR A 297 25.18 11.94 15.99
N ARG A 298 24.09 12.10 16.77
CA ARG A 298 23.98 13.09 17.83
C ARG A 298 23.68 12.41 19.16
#